data_AF-A0A945CS40-F1
#
_entry.id   AF-A0A945CS40-F1
#
_cell.length_a   1.000
_cell.length_b   1.000
_cell.length_c   1.000
_cell.angle_alpha   90.00
_cell.angle_beta   90.00
_cell.angle_gamma   90.00
#
_symmetry.space_group_name_H-M   'P 1'
#
loop_
_entity.id
_entity.type
_entity.pdbx_description
1 polymer ?
#
loop_
_entity_poly.entity_id
_entity_poly.type
_entity_poly.pdbx_seq_one_letter_code
_entity_poly.pdbx_strand_id
1 'polypeptide(L)'
;MATTSKLPDRPSLENLKKRAKHLHKELKGGDPDSVARVKEHLPRLSAVPEAEVPDIGVTLQEVQYVIAVEYGYVKWCKLVDDIGEEDSAANMMRRLWGRPRLESLKKQARDVQKRVKAGDSRYVPWAKGNLPRLADIPDAEVPDAGVTLEEAQQVIAAGYGYSRWDELVTDVDRFRPVSCFEDLADLEDGEIEEIIARVGRDDLAVAMKAASDRFKDRFLGMMSEKERKTLTDYMEFLGPMLLSDVEVVQRGIVEKFRSEPLSDDVFV
;
A
#
# COMPACT_ATOMS: atom_id res chain seq x y z
N MET A 1 29.92 -2.22 -23.09
CA MET A 1 28.55 -2.19 -23.65
C MET A 1 27.73 -3.10 -22.76
N ALA A 2 26.78 -2.54 -22.00
CA ALA A 2 26.02 -3.31 -21.02
C ALA A 2 25.30 -4.47 -21.72
N THR A 3 25.49 -5.70 -21.24
CA THR A 3 24.80 -6.87 -21.75
C THR A 3 23.35 -6.82 -21.30
N THR A 4 22.45 -6.28 -22.13
CA THR A 4 21.01 -6.29 -21.85
C THR A 4 20.49 -7.72 -22.00
N SER A 5 20.00 -8.30 -20.92
CA SER A 5 19.33 -9.60 -20.94
C SER A 5 17.84 -9.41 -21.21
N LYS A 6 17.26 -10.22 -22.11
CA LYS A 6 15.81 -10.19 -22.38
C LYS A 6 15.06 -10.80 -21.19
N LEU A 7 13.97 -10.18 -20.76
CA LEU A 7 13.08 -10.75 -19.75
C LEU A 7 12.61 -12.16 -20.19
N PRO A 8 12.54 -13.15 -19.28
CA PRO A 8 11.99 -14.47 -19.59
C PRO A 8 10.49 -14.36 -19.92
N ASP A 9 9.95 -15.27 -20.74
CA ASP A 9 8.55 -15.28 -21.22
C ASP A 9 7.49 -15.21 -20.09
N ARG A 10 7.87 -15.57 -18.86
CA ARG A 10 7.07 -15.38 -17.62
C ARG A 10 7.96 -14.79 -16.52
N PRO A 11 8.07 -13.46 -16.43
CA PRO A 11 8.87 -12.82 -15.40
C PRO A 11 8.16 -12.92 -14.04
N SER A 12 8.88 -13.37 -13.00
CA SER A 12 8.40 -13.35 -11.62
C SER A 12 9.24 -12.41 -10.79
N LEU A 13 8.60 -11.41 -10.20
CA LEU A 13 9.24 -10.40 -9.38
C LEU A 13 9.59 -10.93 -7.99
N GLU A 14 8.92 -11.98 -7.49
CA GLU A 14 9.43 -12.76 -6.37
C GLU A 14 10.82 -13.36 -6.67
N ASN A 15 10.99 -13.97 -7.85
CA ASN A 15 12.28 -14.53 -8.27
C ASN A 15 13.35 -13.44 -8.44
N LEU A 16 12.98 -12.27 -8.99
CA LEU A 16 13.90 -11.13 -9.11
C LEU A 16 14.29 -10.54 -7.76
N LYS A 17 13.36 -10.46 -6.80
CA LYS A 17 13.65 -10.06 -5.40
C LYS A 17 14.58 -11.07 -4.70
N LYS A 18 14.36 -12.37 -4.91
CA LYS A 18 15.24 -13.44 -4.39
C LYS A 18 16.64 -13.31 -4.98
N ARG A 19 16.74 -13.07 -6.29
CA ARG A 19 18.02 -12.81 -6.99
C ARG A 19 18.73 -11.57 -6.46
N ALA A 20 17.99 -10.48 -6.17
CA ALA A 20 18.55 -9.27 -5.56
C ALA A 20 19.15 -9.52 -4.17
N LYS A 21 18.44 -10.27 -3.33
CA LYS A 21 18.93 -10.65 -2.00
C LYS A 21 20.16 -11.56 -2.08
N HIS A 22 20.19 -12.48 -3.04
CA HIS A 22 21.34 -13.35 -3.27
C HIS A 22 22.57 -12.54 -3.68
N LEU A 23 22.44 -11.69 -4.71
CA LEU A 23 23.51 -10.82 -5.20
C LEU A 23 24.01 -9.87 -4.10
N HIS A 24 23.11 -9.35 -3.26
CA HIS A 24 23.49 -8.51 -2.12
C HIS A 24 24.30 -9.27 -1.06
N LYS A 25 23.97 -10.54 -0.84
CA LYS A 25 24.69 -11.41 0.09
C LYS A 25 26.09 -11.79 -0.46
N GLU A 26 26.19 -12.09 -1.75
CA GLU A 26 27.46 -12.40 -2.43
C GLU A 26 28.39 -11.19 -2.46
N LEU A 27 27.84 -9.99 -2.75
CA LEU A 27 28.57 -8.73 -2.69
C LEU A 27 29.17 -8.47 -1.30
N LYS A 28 28.40 -8.70 -0.23
CA LYS A 28 28.88 -8.60 1.16
C LYS A 28 29.91 -9.68 1.50
N GLY A 29 29.87 -10.81 0.82
CA GLY A 29 30.84 -11.88 0.94
C GLY A 29 32.16 -11.61 0.20
N GLY A 30 32.24 -10.51 -0.57
CA GLY A 30 33.43 -10.18 -1.37
C GLY A 30 33.56 -11.01 -2.64
N ASP A 31 32.46 -11.57 -3.14
CA ASP A 31 32.46 -12.33 -4.39
C ASP A 31 32.88 -11.43 -5.58
N PRO A 32 33.97 -11.76 -6.31
CA PRO A 32 34.54 -10.88 -7.32
C PRO A 32 33.60 -10.64 -8.52
N ASP A 33 32.84 -11.66 -8.92
CA ASP A 33 31.87 -11.55 -10.02
C ASP A 33 30.70 -10.63 -9.64
N SER A 34 30.22 -10.74 -8.40
CA SER A 34 29.17 -9.86 -7.86
C SER A 34 29.63 -8.42 -7.70
N VAL A 35 30.87 -8.20 -7.27
CA VAL A 35 31.48 -6.87 -7.17
C VAL A 35 31.61 -6.22 -8.55
N ALA A 36 32.15 -6.95 -9.53
CA ALA A 36 32.31 -6.45 -10.90
C ALA A 36 30.95 -6.07 -11.52
N ARG A 37 29.95 -6.93 -11.35
CA ARG A 37 28.58 -6.73 -11.84
C ARG A 37 27.91 -5.51 -11.22
N VAL A 38 28.05 -5.30 -9.92
CA VAL A 38 27.46 -4.15 -9.24
C VAL A 38 28.19 -2.85 -9.60
N LYS A 39 29.52 -2.88 -9.79
CA LYS A 39 30.31 -1.73 -10.25
C LYS A 39 29.97 -1.31 -11.68
N GLU A 40 29.68 -2.26 -12.57
CA GLU A 40 29.30 -1.96 -13.96
C GLU A 40 28.05 -1.09 -14.04
N HIS A 41 27.09 -1.32 -13.14
CA HIS A 41 25.78 -0.69 -13.17
C HIS A 41 25.60 0.46 -12.16
N LEU A 42 26.49 0.63 -11.18
CA LEU A 42 26.45 1.73 -10.21
C LEU A 42 27.57 2.76 -10.45
N PRO A 43 27.25 3.93 -11.05
CA PRO A 43 28.26 4.95 -11.38
C PRO A 43 29.10 5.43 -10.19
N ARG A 44 28.54 5.42 -8.97
CA ARG A 44 29.27 5.83 -7.76
C ARG A 44 30.38 4.86 -7.33
N LEU A 45 30.35 3.62 -7.81
CA LEU A 45 31.33 2.59 -7.47
C LEU A 45 32.41 2.44 -8.54
N SER A 46 32.32 3.18 -9.66
CA SER A 46 33.25 3.06 -10.78
C SER A 46 34.70 3.39 -10.39
N ALA A 47 34.88 4.36 -9.47
CA ALA A 47 36.17 4.82 -8.97
C ALA A 47 36.66 4.06 -7.73
N VAL A 48 35.88 3.11 -7.21
CA VAL A 48 36.20 2.36 -5.99
C VAL A 48 36.99 1.10 -6.35
N PRO A 49 38.09 0.78 -5.64
CA PRO A 49 38.77 -0.51 -5.76
C PRO A 49 37.83 -1.68 -5.43
N GLU A 50 37.87 -2.76 -6.23
CA GLU A 50 36.94 -3.90 -6.06
C GLU A 50 37.00 -4.51 -4.65
N ALA A 51 38.19 -4.50 -4.02
CA ALA A 51 38.40 -4.97 -2.66
C ALA A 51 37.65 -4.15 -1.59
N GLU A 52 37.31 -2.89 -1.86
CA GLU A 52 36.65 -1.98 -0.90
C GLU A 52 35.13 -1.91 -1.10
N VAL A 53 34.62 -2.42 -2.22
CA VAL A 53 33.19 -2.39 -2.54
C VAL A 53 32.30 -3.09 -1.51
N PRO A 54 32.67 -4.25 -0.92
CA PRO A 54 31.86 -4.91 0.10
C PRO A 54 31.61 -4.03 1.33
N ASP A 55 32.58 -3.18 1.69
CA ASP A 55 32.57 -2.35 2.90
C ASP A 55 31.91 -0.99 2.71
N ILE A 56 31.66 -0.56 1.47
CA ILE A 56 31.01 0.72 1.13
C ILE A 56 29.51 0.76 1.48
N GLY A 57 28.92 -0.36 1.87
CA GLY A 57 27.53 -0.41 2.31
C GLY A 57 26.53 -0.23 1.17
N VAL A 58 26.75 -0.91 0.05
CA VAL A 58 25.76 -0.99 -1.05
C VAL A 58 24.43 -1.52 -0.50
N THR A 59 23.35 -0.80 -0.78
CA THR A 59 22.01 -1.10 -0.26
C THR A 59 21.28 -2.12 -1.14
N LEU A 60 20.27 -2.79 -0.57
CA LEU A 60 19.43 -3.72 -1.34
C LEU A 60 18.69 -3.01 -2.49
N GLN A 61 18.33 -1.73 -2.33
CA GLN A 61 17.67 -0.94 -3.37
C GLN A 61 18.59 -0.70 -4.57
N GLU A 62 19.88 -0.47 -4.31
CA GLU A 62 20.88 -0.32 -5.37
C GLU A 62 21.11 -1.63 -6.11
N VAL A 63 21.12 -2.76 -5.40
CA VAL A 63 21.20 -4.09 -6.04
C VAL A 63 19.94 -4.41 -6.86
N GLN A 64 18.76 -3.98 -6.40
CA GLN A 64 17.52 -4.07 -7.17
C GLN A 64 17.56 -3.19 -8.44
N TYR A 65 18.17 -2.01 -8.34
CA TYR A 65 18.41 -1.15 -9.50
C TYR A 65 19.35 -1.82 -10.50
N VAL A 66 20.45 -2.43 -10.06
CA VAL A 66 21.36 -3.20 -10.92
C VAL A 66 20.60 -4.27 -11.72
N ILE A 67 19.74 -5.03 -11.04
CA ILE A 67 18.89 -6.03 -11.70
C ILE A 67 17.91 -5.38 -12.68
N ALA A 68 17.33 -4.23 -12.36
CA ALA A 68 16.44 -3.53 -13.29
C ALA A 68 17.17 -3.09 -14.57
N VAL A 69 18.37 -2.52 -14.43
CA VAL A 69 19.19 -2.05 -15.56
C VAL A 69 19.62 -3.20 -16.47
N GLU A 70 19.90 -4.39 -15.92
CA GLU A 70 20.21 -5.59 -16.71
C GLU A 70 19.08 -6.01 -17.66
N TYR A 71 17.82 -5.75 -17.27
CA TYR A 71 16.65 -5.99 -18.10
C TYR A 71 16.25 -4.78 -18.96
N GLY A 72 17.08 -3.73 -19.00
CA GLY A 72 16.83 -2.51 -19.78
C GLY A 72 15.93 -1.48 -19.09
N TYR A 73 15.67 -1.63 -17.79
CA TYR A 73 14.82 -0.71 -17.05
C TYR A 73 15.63 0.36 -16.31
N VAL A 74 15.20 1.61 -16.47
CA VAL A 74 15.84 2.77 -15.84
C VAL A 74 15.53 2.85 -14.34
N LYS A 75 14.48 2.17 -13.87
CA LYS A 75 14.08 2.09 -12.45
C LYS A 75 13.40 0.76 -12.15
N TRP A 76 13.64 0.23 -10.94
CA TRP A 76 12.97 -0.96 -10.43
C TRP A 76 11.44 -0.84 -10.45
N CYS A 77 10.88 0.33 -10.14
CA CYS A 77 9.42 0.53 -10.17
C CYS A 77 8.81 0.34 -11.57
N LYS A 78 9.54 0.70 -12.64
CA LYS A 78 9.08 0.48 -14.03
C LYS A 78 9.15 -0.99 -14.43
N LEU A 79 10.13 -1.73 -13.91
CA LEU A 79 10.19 -3.18 -14.07
C LEU A 79 9.04 -3.87 -13.32
N VAL A 80 8.68 -3.39 -12.13
CA VAL A 80 7.52 -3.92 -11.36
C VAL A 80 6.21 -3.70 -12.12
N ASP A 81 6.04 -2.50 -12.67
CA ASP A 81 4.88 -2.07 -13.46
C ASP A 81 4.71 -2.93 -14.72
N ASP A 82 5.78 -3.11 -15.50
CA ASP A 82 5.77 -3.88 -16.76
C ASP A 82 5.66 -5.40 -16.57
N ILE A 83 6.18 -5.96 -15.47
CA ILE A 83 6.03 -7.39 -15.16
C ILE A 83 4.58 -7.73 -14.82
N GLY A 84 3.78 -6.74 -14.40
CA GLY A 84 2.37 -6.98 -14.06
C GLY A 84 2.21 -8.07 -13.01
N GLU A 85 3.08 -8.10 -11.99
CA GLU A 85 2.86 -9.02 -10.87
C GLU A 85 1.69 -8.47 -10.04
N GLU A 86 0.53 -9.09 -10.30
CA GLU A 86 -0.59 -9.25 -9.40
C GLU A 86 -0.09 -9.21 -7.96
N ASP A 87 -0.50 -8.14 -7.30
CA ASP A 87 -0.07 -7.71 -5.99
C ASP A 87 -0.19 -8.91 -5.03
N SER A 88 0.93 -9.47 -4.56
CA SER A 88 0.89 -10.56 -3.58
C SER A 88 -0.08 -10.15 -2.48
N ALA A 89 -0.97 -11.03 -2.05
CA ALA A 89 -2.01 -10.72 -1.06
C ALA A 89 -1.42 -9.92 0.12
N ALA A 90 -0.23 -10.26 0.62
CA ALA A 90 0.45 -9.54 1.70
C ALA A 90 0.97 -8.11 1.38
N ASN A 91 1.09 -7.74 0.11
CA ASN A 91 1.47 -6.42 -0.39
C ASN A 91 0.25 -5.60 -0.81
N MET A 92 -0.78 -6.26 -1.35
CA MET A 92 -2.15 -5.75 -1.48
C MET A 92 -2.71 -5.38 -0.09
N MET A 93 -2.73 -6.33 0.86
CA MET A 93 -3.14 -6.16 2.26
C MET A 93 -2.40 -5.02 2.96
N ARG A 94 -1.12 -4.76 2.62
CA ARG A 94 -0.35 -3.65 3.18
C ARG A 94 -0.68 -2.28 2.59
N ARG A 95 -1.21 -2.25 1.35
CA ARG A 95 -1.71 -1.05 0.66
C ARG A 95 -3.19 -0.78 0.96
N LEU A 96 -3.96 -1.84 1.21
CA LEU A 96 -5.38 -1.79 1.52
C LEU A 96 -5.61 -1.42 2.99
N TRP A 97 -4.75 -1.86 3.90
CA TRP A 97 -4.85 -1.51 5.32
C TRP A 97 -4.06 -0.24 5.65
N GLY A 98 -4.80 0.86 5.78
CA GLY A 98 -4.23 2.21 6.01
C GLY A 98 -4.83 3.30 5.12
N ARG A 99 -5.76 2.97 4.21
CA ARG A 99 -6.33 3.97 3.29
C ARG A 99 -7.16 5.00 4.07
N PRO A 100 -6.87 6.30 3.90
CA PRO A 100 -7.64 7.37 4.55
C PRO A 100 -9.07 7.41 3.98
N ARG A 101 -10.04 7.68 4.85
CA ARG A 101 -11.45 7.83 4.42
C ARG A 101 -11.57 8.99 3.43
N LEU A 102 -12.44 8.88 2.43
CA LEU A 102 -12.71 9.97 1.48
C LEU A 102 -13.05 11.30 2.18
N GLU A 103 -13.89 11.25 3.21
CA GLU A 103 -14.22 12.44 4.00
C GLU A 103 -13.00 13.00 4.78
N SER A 104 -12.07 12.13 5.19
CA SER A 104 -10.81 12.55 5.80
C SER A 104 -9.92 13.25 4.77
N LEU A 105 -9.80 12.71 3.56
CA LEU A 105 -9.04 13.33 2.48
C LEU A 105 -9.64 14.69 2.06
N LYS A 106 -10.97 14.79 1.97
CA LYS A 106 -11.67 16.06 1.72
C LYS A 106 -11.46 17.08 2.85
N LYS A 107 -11.33 16.61 4.09
CA LYS A 107 -11.00 17.47 5.25
C LYS A 107 -9.54 17.92 5.17
N GLN A 108 -8.61 17.03 4.84
CA GLN A 108 -7.20 17.36 4.64
C GLN A 108 -7.01 18.36 3.50
N ALA A 109 -7.65 18.19 2.35
CA ALA A 109 -7.58 19.16 1.25
C ALA A 109 -8.07 20.56 1.67
N ARG A 110 -9.12 20.63 2.50
CA ARG A 110 -9.57 21.92 3.08
C ARG A 110 -8.55 22.49 4.05
N ASP A 111 -7.89 21.67 4.86
CA ASP A 111 -6.84 22.12 5.77
C ASP A 111 -5.61 22.62 4.99
N VAL A 112 -5.14 21.87 3.98
CA VAL A 112 -4.08 22.31 3.06
C VAL A 112 -4.40 23.66 2.45
N GLN A 113 -5.60 23.82 1.88
CA GLN A 113 -6.01 25.10 1.29
C GLN A 113 -5.94 26.24 2.32
N LYS A 114 -6.44 25.99 3.54
CA LYS A 114 -6.43 26.99 4.63
C LYS A 114 -5.00 27.33 5.07
N ARG A 115 -4.13 26.34 5.21
CA ARG A 115 -2.73 26.48 5.66
C ARG A 115 -1.87 27.21 4.65
N VAL A 116 -2.03 26.89 3.36
CA VAL A 116 -1.33 27.58 2.27
C VAL A 116 -1.78 29.04 2.18
N LYS A 117 -3.08 29.31 2.30
CA LYS A 117 -3.62 30.69 2.37
C LYS A 117 -3.18 31.45 3.62
N ALA A 118 -2.78 30.75 4.68
CA ALA A 118 -2.22 31.36 5.88
C ALA A 118 -0.69 31.57 5.79
N GLY A 119 -0.04 31.13 4.70
CA GLY A 119 1.41 31.20 4.55
C GLY A 119 2.17 30.25 5.49
N ASP A 120 1.57 29.12 5.87
CA ASP A 120 2.22 28.13 6.73
C ASP A 120 3.49 27.59 6.04
N SER A 121 4.64 27.75 6.69
CA SER A 121 5.96 27.45 6.14
C SER A 121 6.18 25.98 5.81
N ARG A 122 5.34 25.07 6.33
CA ARG A 122 5.38 23.64 5.98
C ARG A 122 4.54 23.33 4.74
N TYR A 123 3.38 23.98 4.60
CA TYR A 123 2.43 23.68 3.52
C TYR A 123 2.74 24.43 2.22
N VAL A 124 3.34 25.62 2.30
CA VAL A 124 3.69 26.42 1.11
C VAL A 124 4.70 25.70 0.19
N PRO A 125 5.83 25.18 0.69
CA PRO A 125 6.78 24.41 -0.15
C PRO A 125 6.15 23.14 -0.72
N TRP A 126 5.33 22.45 0.07
CA TRP A 126 4.65 21.24 -0.38
C TRP A 126 3.65 21.52 -1.51
N ALA A 127 2.86 22.59 -1.40
CA ALA A 127 1.95 23.02 -2.45
C ALA A 127 2.73 23.41 -3.73
N LYS A 128 3.84 24.14 -3.61
CA LYS A 128 4.69 24.49 -4.75
C LYS A 128 5.30 23.28 -5.45
N GLY A 129 5.71 22.26 -4.70
CA GLY A 129 6.25 21.02 -5.25
C GLY A 129 5.23 20.21 -6.08
N ASN A 130 3.94 20.39 -5.82
CA ASN A 130 2.86 19.63 -6.45
C ASN A 130 1.99 20.46 -7.41
N LEU A 131 2.13 21.80 -7.40
CA LEU A 131 1.37 22.72 -8.25
C LEU A 131 2.33 23.54 -9.13
N PRO A 132 2.52 23.15 -10.41
CA PRO A 132 3.47 23.80 -11.31
C PRO A 132 3.28 25.32 -11.43
N ARG A 133 2.04 25.82 -11.35
CA ARG A 133 1.77 27.27 -11.44
C ARG A 133 2.35 28.09 -10.27
N LEU A 134 2.63 27.45 -9.13
CA LEU A 134 3.15 28.12 -7.94
C LEU A 134 4.68 28.05 -7.88
N ALA A 135 5.33 27.28 -8.77
CA ALA A 135 6.76 27.01 -8.71
C ALA A 135 7.61 28.29 -8.73
N ASP A 136 7.23 29.24 -9.60
CA ASP A 136 7.95 30.50 -9.80
C ASP A 136 7.48 31.63 -8.86
N ILE A 137 6.45 31.40 -8.04
CA ILE A 137 5.92 32.39 -7.11
C ILE A 137 6.76 32.38 -5.81
N PRO A 138 7.25 33.52 -5.31
CA PRO A 138 7.92 33.59 -4.02
C PRO A 138 7.02 33.07 -2.90
N ASP A 139 7.57 32.36 -1.92
CA ASP A 139 6.79 31.72 -0.84
C ASP A 139 5.90 32.72 -0.08
N ALA A 140 6.36 33.97 0.05
CA ALA A 140 5.60 35.06 0.69
C ALA A 140 4.37 35.52 -0.11
N GLU A 141 4.33 35.28 -1.43
CA GLU A 141 3.25 35.67 -2.34
C GLU A 141 2.28 34.51 -2.64
N VAL A 142 2.64 33.28 -2.28
CA VAL A 142 1.78 32.09 -2.43
C VAL A 142 0.43 32.21 -1.71
N PRO A 143 0.32 32.81 -0.50
CA PRO A 143 -0.97 33.02 0.16
C PRO A 143 -1.94 33.84 -0.69
N ASP A 144 -1.43 34.86 -1.38
CA ASP A 144 -2.20 35.77 -2.23
C ASP A 144 -2.49 35.17 -3.62
N ALA A 145 -1.74 34.15 -4.03
CA ALA A 145 -1.94 33.41 -5.28
C ALA A 145 -3.23 32.57 -5.32
N GLY A 146 -4.02 32.57 -4.24
CA GLY A 146 -5.42 32.12 -4.24
C GLY A 146 -5.61 30.62 -4.51
N VAL A 147 -4.90 29.74 -3.79
CA VAL A 147 -5.02 28.27 -3.96
C VAL A 147 -6.48 27.81 -3.81
N THR A 148 -6.96 27.11 -4.84
CA THR A 148 -8.32 26.57 -4.92
C THR A 148 -8.44 25.26 -4.15
N LEU A 149 -9.68 24.78 -3.93
CA LEU A 149 -9.90 23.49 -3.28
C LEU A 149 -9.46 22.33 -4.17
N GLU A 150 -9.67 22.43 -5.49
CA GLU A 150 -9.25 21.41 -6.47
C GLU A 150 -7.73 21.27 -6.49
N GLU A 151 -6.99 22.38 -6.39
CA GLU A 151 -5.54 22.34 -6.30
C GLU A 151 -5.05 21.73 -4.99
N ALA A 152 -5.71 22.04 -3.88
CA ALA A 152 -5.39 21.39 -2.61
C ALA A 152 -5.70 19.88 -2.65
N GLN A 153 -6.79 19.46 -3.32
CA GLN A 153 -7.09 18.05 -3.58
C GLN A 153 -6.02 17.39 -4.46
N GLN A 154 -5.52 18.11 -5.47
CA GLN A 154 -4.44 17.64 -6.34
C GLN A 154 -3.11 17.47 -5.57
N VAL A 155 -2.81 18.36 -4.63
CA VAL A 155 -1.64 18.24 -3.73
C VAL A 155 -1.74 16.98 -2.87
N ILE A 156 -2.93 16.69 -2.31
CA ILE A 156 -3.19 15.44 -1.58
C ILE A 156 -2.99 14.24 -2.50
N ALA A 157 -3.61 14.23 -3.69
CA ALA A 157 -3.50 13.13 -4.64
C ALA A 157 -2.04 12.80 -4.98
N ALA A 158 -1.24 13.84 -5.27
CA ALA A 158 0.18 13.69 -5.56
C ALA A 158 0.98 13.16 -4.36
N GLY A 159 0.62 13.54 -3.12
CA GLY A 159 1.20 12.98 -1.89
C GLY A 159 0.97 11.47 -1.73
N TYR A 160 -0.17 10.98 -2.20
CA TYR A 160 -0.48 9.54 -2.27
C TYR A 160 0.04 8.86 -3.55
N GLY A 161 0.75 9.58 -4.42
CA GLY A 161 1.30 9.06 -5.68
C GLY A 161 0.31 8.98 -6.84
N TYR A 162 -0.87 9.59 -6.70
CA TYR A 162 -1.88 9.65 -7.74
C TYR A 162 -1.69 10.87 -8.63
N SER A 163 -1.91 10.71 -9.94
CA SER A 163 -1.78 11.81 -10.89
C SER A 163 -2.97 12.75 -10.82
N ARG A 164 -4.13 12.25 -10.39
CA ARG A 164 -5.37 13.02 -10.30
C ARG A 164 -6.16 12.68 -9.04
N TRP A 165 -6.89 13.67 -8.53
CA TRP A 165 -7.80 13.46 -7.40
C TRP A 165 -8.89 12.43 -7.70
N ASP A 166 -9.48 12.42 -8.89
CA ASP A 166 -10.53 11.45 -9.25
C ASP A 166 -10.03 9.99 -9.27
N GLU A 167 -8.76 9.76 -9.62
CA GLU A 167 -8.13 8.44 -9.53
C GLU A 167 -7.99 8.01 -8.07
N LEU A 168 -7.51 8.90 -7.19
CA LEU A 168 -7.43 8.64 -5.75
C LEU A 168 -8.82 8.37 -5.16
N VAL A 169 -9.84 9.16 -5.54
CA VAL A 169 -11.21 8.97 -5.08
C VAL A 169 -11.77 7.66 -5.57
N THR A 170 -11.56 7.30 -6.83
CA THR A 170 -12.04 6.04 -7.41
C THR A 170 -11.43 4.86 -6.67
N ASP A 171 -10.14 4.91 -6.38
CA ASP A 171 -9.48 3.85 -5.61
C ASP A 171 -9.94 3.83 -4.15
N VAL A 172 -10.06 4.98 -3.48
CA VAL A 172 -10.55 5.06 -2.09
C VAL A 172 -12.01 4.62 -1.97
N ASP A 173 -12.85 4.90 -2.97
CA ASP A 173 -14.26 4.51 -2.99
C ASP A 173 -14.44 3.02 -3.31
N ARG A 174 -13.59 2.47 -4.18
CA ARG A 174 -13.47 1.01 -4.39
C ARG A 174 -13.10 0.29 -3.10
N PHE A 175 -12.23 0.88 -2.30
CA PHE A 175 -11.81 0.36 -1.00
C PHE A 175 -12.52 1.09 0.14
N ARG A 176 -13.87 1.03 0.13
CA ARG A 176 -14.72 1.62 1.17
C ARG A 176 -14.22 1.15 2.56
N PRO A 177 -13.93 2.09 3.49
CA PRO A 177 -13.50 1.71 4.82
C PRO A 177 -14.64 1.00 5.57
N VAL A 178 -14.31 -0.16 6.15
CA VAL A 178 -15.22 -0.93 6.98
C VAL A 178 -15.61 -0.09 8.19
N SER A 179 -16.87 0.35 8.24
CA SER A 179 -17.41 1.20 9.31
C SER A 179 -18.34 0.42 10.23
N CYS A 180 -18.96 -0.62 9.69
CA CYS A 180 -19.78 -1.58 10.40
C CYS A 180 -19.45 -2.99 9.90
N PHE A 181 -19.91 -4.00 10.64
CA PHE A 181 -19.61 -5.40 10.34
C PHE A 181 -20.12 -5.81 8.95
N GLU A 182 -21.27 -5.30 8.53
CA GLU A 182 -21.87 -5.58 7.22
C GLU A 182 -21.00 -5.12 6.03
N ASP A 183 -20.18 -4.06 6.22
CA ASP A 183 -19.29 -3.58 5.16
C ASP A 183 -18.21 -4.62 4.80
N LEU A 184 -17.92 -5.61 5.67
CA LEU A 184 -16.94 -6.65 5.35
C LEU A 184 -17.39 -7.56 4.19
N ALA A 185 -18.69 -7.61 3.88
CA ALA A 185 -19.19 -8.41 2.74
C ALA A 185 -18.88 -7.78 1.37
N ASP A 186 -18.55 -6.49 1.34
CA ASP A 186 -18.18 -5.77 0.12
C ASP A 186 -16.68 -5.87 -0.22
N LEU A 187 -15.90 -6.53 0.65
CA LEU A 187 -14.47 -6.78 0.45
C LEU A 187 -14.22 -7.84 -0.64
N GLU A 188 -12.99 -7.85 -1.16
CA GLU A 188 -12.56 -8.84 -2.14
C GLU A 188 -12.40 -10.23 -1.49
N ASP A 189 -12.49 -11.29 -2.30
CA ASP A 189 -12.49 -12.68 -1.82
C ASP A 189 -11.29 -12.98 -0.91
N GLY A 190 -10.08 -12.54 -1.30
CA GLY A 190 -8.87 -12.76 -0.51
C GLY A 190 -8.85 -12.03 0.83
N GLU A 191 -9.56 -10.89 0.95
CA GLU A 191 -9.69 -10.16 2.21
C GLU A 191 -10.66 -10.88 3.15
N ILE A 192 -11.78 -11.38 2.61
CA ILE A 192 -12.75 -12.17 3.35
C ILE A 192 -12.10 -13.46 3.87
N GLU A 193 -11.30 -14.13 3.06
CA GLU A 193 -10.53 -15.32 3.47
C GLU A 193 -9.59 -15.03 4.64
N GLU A 194 -8.85 -13.91 4.60
CA GLU A 194 -7.98 -13.52 5.71
C GLU A 194 -8.76 -13.18 6.98
N ILE A 195 -9.90 -12.49 6.85
CA ILE A 195 -10.78 -12.18 7.99
C ILE A 195 -11.25 -13.47 8.64
N ILE A 196 -11.75 -14.43 7.85
CA ILE A 196 -12.20 -15.74 8.33
C ILE A 196 -11.07 -16.44 9.09
N ALA A 197 -9.84 -16.42 8.55
CA ALA A 197 -8.68 -17.03 9.18
C ALA A 197 -8.25 -16.34 10.49
N ARG A 198 -8.40 -15.02 10.60
CA ARG A 198 -7.91 -14.22 11.74
C ARG A 198 -8.91 -14.00 12.87
N VAL A 199 -10.21 -14.03 12.60
CA VAL A 199 -11.26 -13.87 13.63
C VAL A 199 -11.37 -15.13 14.49
N GLY A 200 -11.24 -16.31 13.87
CA GLY A 200 -11.43 -17.59 14.55
C GLY A 200 -12.92 -17.95 14.68
N ARG A 201 -13.17 -19.24 14.89
CA ARG A 201 -14.53 -19.82 14.81
C ARG A 201 -15.50 -19.23 15.83
N ASP A 202 -15.07 -19.03 17.06
CA ASP A 202 -15.99 -18.71 18.16
C ASP A 202 -16.54 -17.28 18.03
N ASP A 203 -15.66 -16.30 17.80
CA ASP A 203 -16.04 -14.90 17.54
C ASP A 203 -16.84 -14.76 16.23
N LEU A 204 -16.44 -15.49 15.18
CA LEU A 204 -17.16 -15.47 13.90
C LEU A 204 -18.57 -16.04 14.04
N ALA A 205 -18.74 -17.12 14.80
CA ALA A 205 -20.05 -17.72 15.03
C ALA A 205 -21.00 -16.76 15.76
N VAL A 206 -20.51 -16.09 16.81
CA VAL A 206 -21.29 -15.07 17.53
C VAL A 206 -21.65 -13.92 16.60
N ALA A 207 -20.67 -13.38 15.87
CA ALA A 207 -20.88 -12.25 14.96
C ALA A 207 -21.89 -12.55 13.84
N MET A 208 -21.91 -13.79 13.33
CA MET A 208 -22.84 -14.21 12.28
C MET A 208 -24.28 -14.39 12.77
N LYS A 209 -24.56 -14.43 14.08
CA LYS A 209 -25.94 -14.59 14.60
C LYS A 209 -26.87 -13.45 14.20
N ALA A 210 -26.36 -12.22 14.18
CA ALA A 210 -27.12 -11.02 13.79
C ALA A 210 -26.75 -10.48 12.40
N ALA A 211 -25.91 -11.20 11.65
CA ALA A 211 -25.51 -10.80 10.30
C ALA A 211 -26.66 -10.98 9.30
N SER A 212 -26.69 -10.13 8.26
CA SER A 212 -27.65 -10.25 7.17
C SER A 212 -27.47 -11.56 6.39
N ASP A 213 -28.52 -12.00 5.68
CA ASP A 213 -28.43 -13.20 4.83
C ASP A 213 -27.41 -13.00 3.71
N ARG A 214 -27.33 -11.79 3.14
CA ARG A 214 -26.29 -11.39 2.18
C ARG A 214 -24.89 -11.66 2.73
N PHE A 215 -24.63 -11.23 3.96
CA PHE A 215 -23.34 -11.41 4.62
C PHE A 215 -23.04 -12.89 4.85
N LYS A 216 -24.03 -13.62 5.37
CA LYS A 216 -23.89 -15.06 5.65
C LYS A 216 -23.59 -15.85 4.38
N ASP A 217 -24.34 -15.62 3.31
CA ASP A 217 -24.14 -16.30 2.04
C ASP A 217 -22.75 -16.03 1.48
N ARG A 218 -22.29 -14.78 1.57
CA ARG A 218 -20.96 -14.39 1.11
C ARG A 218 -19.86 -15.08 1.90
N PHE A 219 -19.87 -14.98 3.22
CA PHE A 219 -18.82 -15.54 4.08
C PHE A 219 -18.83 -17.07 4.13
N LEU A 220 -20.00 -17.69 4.26
CA LEU A 220 -20.13 -19.14 4.25
C LEU A 220 -19.78 -19.70 2.86
N GLY A 221 -20.10 -18.96 1.80
CA GLY A 221 -19.75 -19.30 0.42
C GLY A 221 -18.25 -19.47 0.19
N MET A 222 -17.42 -18.68 0.87
CA MET A 222 -15.95 -18.75 0.80
C MET A 222 -15.34 -19.89 1.63
N MET A 223 -16.10 -20.47 2.55
CA MET A 223 -15.62 -21.57 3.39
C MET A 223 -15.78 -22.93 2.69
N SER A 224 -14.90 -23.87 3.04
CA SER A 224 -15.09 -25.28 2.69
C SER A 224 -16.38 -25.84 3.32
N GLU A 225 -16.93 -26.90 2.74
CA GLU A 225 -18.14 -27.56 3.25
C GLU A 225 -18.01 -27.96 4.73
N LYS A 226 -16.82 -28.43 5.13
CA LYS A 226 -16.52 -28.81 6.51
C LYS A 226 -16.52 -27.60 7.46
N GLU A 227 -15.87 -26.51 7.08
CA GLU A 227 -15.80 -25.28 7.89
C GLU A 227 -17.18 -24.66 8.05
N ARG A 228 -17.93 -24.54 6.93
CA ARG A 228 -19.30 -24.06 6.91
C ARG A 228 -20.20 -24.86 7.85
N LYS A 229 -20.15 -26.20 7.76
CA LYS A 229 -20.92 -27.09 8.63
C LYS A 229 -20.53 -26.90 10.09
N THR A 230 -19.23 -26.90 10.38
CA THR A 230 -18.72 -26.73 11.76
C THR A 230 -19.17 -25.40 12.37
N LEU A 231 -19.13 -24.32 11.59
CA LEU A 231 -19.56 -23.01 12.05
C LEU A 231 -21.07 -22.95 12.26
N THR A 232 -21.85 -23.50 11.33
CA THR A 232 -23.32 -23.51 11.41
C THR A 232 -23.81 -24.35 12.60
N ASP A 233 -23.25 -25.55 12.80
CA ASP A 233 -23.54 -26.40 13.96
C ASP A 233 -23.21 -25.67 15.27
N TYR A 234 -22.12 -24.90 15.29
CA TYR A 234 -21.72 -24.12 16.47
C TYR A 234 -22.65 -22.92 16.71
N MET A 235 -23.11 -22.24 15.66
CA MET A 235 -24.11 -21.17 15.76
C MET A 235 -25.46 -21.68 16.30
N GLU A 236 -25.85 -22.91 15.94
CA GLU A 236 -27.04 -23.57 16.49
C GLU A 236 -26.84 -23.93 17.97
N PHE A 237 -25.67 -24.47 18.32
CA PHE A 237 -25.30 -24.79 19.71
C PHE A 237 -25.32 -23.56 20.62
N LEU A 238 -24.87 -22.39 20.14
CA LEU A 238 -24.93 -21.12 20.89
C LEU A 238 -26.36 -20.66 21.20
N GLY A 239 -27.37 -21.18 20.48
CA GLY A 239 -28.77 -20.84 20.72
C GLY A 239 -29.09 -19.36 20.44
N PRO A 240 -30.24 -18.85 20.91
CA PRO A 240 -30.58 -17.44 20.79
C PRO A 240 -29.66 -16.59 21.68
N MET A 241 -29.15 -15.47 21.14
CA MET A 241 -28.26 -14.54 21.83
C MET A 241 -28.84 -13.13 21.84
N LEU A 242 -28.44 -12.31 22.83
CA LEU A 242 -28.82 -10.90 22.87
C LEU A 242 -28.09 -10.14 21.76
N LEU A 243 -28.81 -9.26 21.07
CA LEU A 243 -28.24 -8.43 20.00
C LEU A 243 -27.04 -7.60 20.49
N SER A 244 -27.11 -7.07 21.71
CA SER A 244 -26.01 -6.31 22.32
C SER A 244 -24.71 -7.11 22.45
N ASP A 245 -24.80 -8.39 22.79
CA ASP A 245 -23.62 -9.25 22.96
C ASP A 245 -22.99 -9.56 21.61
N VAL A 246 -23.83 -9.76 20.59
CA VAL A 246 -23.39 -9.94 19.20
C VAL A 246 -22.73 -8.67 18.65
N GLU A 247 -23.33 -7.50 18.88
CA GLU A 247 -22.79 -6.21 18.43
C GLU A 247 -21.42 -5.87 19.05
N VAL A 248 -21.17 -6.30 20.30
CA VAL A 248 -19.86 -6.16 20.94
C VAL A 248 -18.79 -6.95 20.17
N VAL A 249 -19.08 -8.20 19.83
CA VAL A 249 -18.16 -9.05 19.06
C VAL A 249 -17.98 -8.52 17.64
N GLN A 250 -19.07 -8.16 16.95
CA GLN A 250 -19.02 -7.55 15.62
C GLN A 250 -18.15 -6.28 15.60
N ARG A 251 -18.28 -5.41 16.60
CA ARG A 251 -17.47 -4.20 16.72
C ARG A 251 -16.01 -4.51 17.00
N GLY A 252 -15.72 -5.49 17.86
CA GLY A 252 -14.37 -5.96 18.10
C GLY A 252 -13.69 -6.48 16.83
N ILE A 253 -14.44 -7.22 15.99
CA ILE A 253 -13.98 -7.67 14.67
C ILE A 253 -13.70 -6.46 13.79
N VAL A 254 -14.66 -5.55 13.62
CA VAL A 254 -14.46 -4.33 12.80
C VAL A 254 -13.24 -3.55 13.26
N GLU A 255 -13.04 -3.37 14.56
CA GLU A 255 -11.91 -2.61 15.12
C GLU A 255 -10.57 -3.32 14.91
N LYS A 256 -10.55 -4.66 14.91
CA LYS A 256 -9.37 -5.46 14.56
C LYS A 256 -8.91 -5.26 13.11
N PHE A 257 -9.86 -4.95 12.21
CA PHE A 257 -9.60 -4.71 10.78
C PHE A 257 -9.76 -3.24 10.38
N ARG A 258 -10.04 -2.35 11.33
CA ARG A 258 -10.11 -0.91 11.10
C ARG A 258 -8.69 -0.37 11.03
N SER A 259 -8.32 0.23 9.91
CA SER A 259 -7.06 0.98 9.83
C SER A 259 -7.15 2.26 10.67
N GLU A 260 -6.16 2.52 11.52
CA GLU A 260 -5.95 3.88 12.00
C GLU A 260 -5.65 4.81 10.82
N PRO A 261 -6.24 6.01 10.76
CA PRO A 261 -5.86 6.97 9.74
C PRO A 261 -4.35 7.24 9.87
N LEU A 262 -3.64 7.14 8.75
CA LEU A 262 -2.30 7.71 8.62
C LEU A 262 -2.34 9.12 9.20
N SER A 263 -1.45 9.41 10.16
CA SER A 263 -1.40 10.69 10.88
C SER A 263 -1.54 11.88 9.92
N ASP A 264 -2.27 12.92 10.33
CA ASP A 264 -2.57 14.09 9.49
C ASP A 264 -1.30 14.83 8.98
N ASP A 265 -0.12 14.53 9.55
CA ASP A 265 1.18 15.13 9.19
C ASP A 265 2.09 14.23 8.33
N VAL A 266 1.65 13.06 7.83
CA VAL A 266 2.57 12.09 7.17
C VAL A 266 3.24 12.61 5.88
N PHE A 267 2.66 13.63 5.25
CA PHE A 267 3.09 14.11 3.93
C PHE A 267 3.55 15.58 3.91
N VAL A 268 3.56 16.26 5.07
CA VAL A 268 3.85 17.70 5.21
C VAL A 268 5.18 17.96 5.91
#